data_AF-A0A1E7FXE9-F1
#
_entry.id   AF-A0A1E7FXE9-F1
#
_cell.length_a   1.000
_cell.length_b   1.000
_cell.length_c   1.000
_cell.angle_alpha   90.00
_cell.angle_beta   90.00
_cell.angle_gamma   90.00
#
_symmetry.space_group_name_H-M   'P 1'
#
loop_
_entity.id
_entity.type
_entity.pdbx_description
1 polymer ?
#
loop_
_entity_poly.entity_id
_entity_poly.type
_entity_poly.pdbx_seq_one_letter_code
_entity_poly.pdbx_strand_id
1 'polypeptide(L)'
;MIVGLILNRPYSTSVKIAGTRLPVRYGGRFGLDANDMPEFYLHYNHQKLQEAKVGEPISEEQKQSNFWKCTKEDADTAVEVGLAKSEDFLVVLGLSVWDKGKNSSGDGEPSSMELDSYFSEVDEGSIGTIWKLLKVQEPLNKKNAAENLEAANTAWMLSGNAGWMLSSSKQLDRHSSDMETKEQQKVQSLAYSALDKWIRLFLLKP
;
A
#
# COMPACT_ATOMS: atom_id res chain seq x y z
N MET A 1 -18.99 -1.40 -5.94
CA MET A 1 -18.01 -0.60 -5.18
C MET A 1 -16.91 -1.52 -4.68
N ILE A 2 -15.65 -1.08 -4.77
CA ILE A 2 -14.45 -1.74 -4.25
C ILE A 2 -13.81 -0.79 -3.25
N VAL A 3 -13.42 -1.30 -2.09
CA VAL A 3 -12.70 -0.56 -1.06
C VAL A 3 -11.27 -1.08 -1.03
N GLY A 4 -10.29 -0.20 -0.87
CA GLY A 4 -8.90 -0.60 -0.70
C GLY A 4 -8.05 0.49 -0.07
N LEU A 5 -6.79 0.12 0.17
CA LEU A 5 -5.84 0.92 0.94
C LEU A 5 -4.60 1.20 0.10
N ILE A 6 -4.17 2.46 0.10
CA ILE A 6 -2.88 2.84 -0.47
C ILE A 6 -1.80 2.61 0.60
N LEU A 7 -0.88 1.67 0.34
CA LEU A 7 0.14 1.27 1.33
C LEU A 7 1.50 1.95 1.14
N ASN A 8 1.75 2.60 0.01
CA ASN A 8 3.05 3.19 -0.31
C ASN A 8 3.14 4.70 -0.03
N ARG A 9 2.18 5.27 0.71
CA ARG A 9 2.12 6.71 1.01
C ARG A 9 2.41 6.99 2.48
N PRO A 10 3.64 7.39 2.84
CA PRO A 10 4.04 7.62 4.23
C PRO A 10 3.45 8.91 4.77
N TYR A 11 2.70 8.86 5.87
CA TYR A 11 2.05 10.01 6.51
C TYR A 11 2.99 10.76 7.46
N SER A 12 2.67 12.02 7.75
CA SER A 12 3.48 12.86 8.67
C SER A 12 3.30 12.50 10.14
N THR A 13 2.32 11.65 10.46
CA THR A 13 2.01 11.25 11.82
C THR A 13 2.52 9.84 12.13
N SER A 14 2.47 9.52 13.42
CA SER A 14 2.86 8.23 13.97
C SER A 14 1.86 7.82 15.03
N VAL A 15 1.59 6.54 15.17
CA VAL A 15 0.88 5.99 16.34
C VAL A 15 1.85 5.25 17.26
N LYS A 16 1.42 4.95 18.48
CA LYS A 16 2.18 4.12 19.42
C LYS A 16 1.53 2.74 19.49
N ILE A 17 2.36 1.70 19.39
CA ILE A 17 2.01 0.32 19.71
C ILE A 17 2.96 -0.17 20.79
N ALA A 18 2.43 -0.50 21.97
CA ALA A 18 3.18 -0.90 23.17
C ALA A 18 4.36 0.04 23.49
N GLY A 19 4.13 1.35 23.35
CA GLY A 19 5.13 2.40 23.60
C GLY A 19 6.07 2.72 22.42
N THR A 20 6.20 1.84 21.44
CA THR A 20 6.99 2.07 20.22
C THR A 20 6.22 2.91 19.22
N ARG A 21 6.85 3.96 18.65
CA ARG A 21 6.22 4.80 17.63
C ARG A 21 6.37 4.18 16.25
N LEU A 22 5.25 3.95 15.57
CA LEU A 22 5.18 3.46 14.20
C LEU A 22 4.67 4.54 13.25
N PRO A 23 5.19 4.58 12.01
CA PRO A 23 4.70 5.47 10.96
C PRO A 23 3.28 5.09 10.54
N VAL A 24 2.42 6.11 10.39
CA VAL A 24 1.12 5.96 9.75
C VAL A 24 1.30 6.11 8.24
N ARG A 25 0.54 5.36 7.45
CA ARG A 25 0.42 5.54 6.00
C ARG A 25 -0.93 6.12 5.65
N TYR A 26 -1.01 6.81 4.53
CA TYR A 26 -2.25 7.36 4.03
C TYR A 26 -2.91 6.41 3.03
N GLY A 27 -4.01 5.78 3.45
CA GLY A 27 -4.76 4.81 2.68
C GLY A 27 -5.74 5.41 1.66
N GLY A 28 -6.04 6.70 1.79
CA GLY A 28 -6.95 7.45 0.92
C GLY A 28 -7.85 8.41 1.70
N ARG A 29 -8.72 9.14 1.00
CA ARG A 29 -9.70 10.06 1.59
C ARG A 29 -11.00 10.03 0.79
N PHE A 30 -11.65 8.89 0.80
CA PHE A 30 -12.99 8.80 0.25
C PHE A 30 -14.02 9.29 1.26
N GLY A 31 -14.77 10.34 0.91
CA GLY A 31 -16.02 10.73 1.57
C GLY A 31 -15.94 11.09 3.07
N LEU A 32 -14.74 11.27 3.62
CA LEU A 32 -14.53 11.47 5.05
C LEU A 32 -13.86 12.82 5.34
N ASP A 33 -14.35 13.46 6.39
CA ASP A 33 -13.69 14.59 7.01
C ASP A 33 -12.36 14.15 7.63
N ALA A 34 -11.42 15.08 7.78
CA ALA A 34 -10.06 14.76 8.23
C ALA A 34 -10.02 14.11 9.62
N ASN A 35 -11.06 14.29 10.44
CA ASN A 35 -11.17 13.76 11.79
C ASN A 35 -11.81 12.36 11.85
N ASP A 36 -12.43 11.89 10.76
CA ASP A 36 -13.19 10.63 10.72
C ASP A 36 -12.53 9.58 9.82
N MET A 37 -11.25 9.75 9.52
CA MET A 37 -10.51 8.77 8.71
C MET A 37 -10.33 7.46 9.51
N PRO A 38 -10.80 6.31 9.02
CA PRO A 38 -10.65 5.04 9.71
C PRO A 38 -9.17 4.65 9.78
N GLU A 39 -8.77 4.06 10.89
CA GLU A 39 -7.42 3.54 11.10
C GLU A 39 -7.43 2.01 11.00
N PHE A 40 -6.50 1.48 10.21
CA PHE A 40 -6.35 0.05 9.97
C PHE A 40 -4.98 -0.41 10.47
N TYR A 41 -4.99 -1.44 11.31
CA TYR A 41 -3.78 -2.12 11.77
C TYR A 41 -3.67 -3.45 11.04
N LEU A 42 -2.59 -3.62 10.30
CA LEU A 42 -2.40 -4.73 9.39
C LEU A 42 -1.17 -5.54 9.79
N HIS A 43 -1.27 -6.87 9.78
CA HIS A 43 -0.12 -7.75 9.81
C HIS A 43 -0.15 -8.72 8.63
N TYR A 44 1.03 -9.18 8.21
CA TYR A 44 1.20 -10.03 7.04
C TYR A 44 2.02 -11.26 7.40
N ASN A 45 1.48 -12.43 7.08
CA ASN A 45 2.15 -13.73 7.13
C ASN A 45 2.92 -13.96 8.45
N HIS A 46 2.29 -13.65 9.58
CA HIS A 46 2.90 -13.76 10.91
C HIS A 46 2.28 -14.92 11.71
N GLN A 47 2.90 -16.09 11.62
CA GLN A 47 2.37 -17.36 12.14
C GLN A 47 1.85 -17.27 13.58
N LYS A 48 2.63 -16.73 14.53
CA LYS A 48 2.21 -16.63 15.94
C LYS A 48 0.94 -15.78 16.13
N LEU A 49 0.79 -14.72 15.34
CA LEU A 49 -0.38 -13.83 15.42
C LEU A 49 -1.60 -14.50 14.81
N GLN A 50 -1.42 -15.23 13.71
CA GLN A 50 -2.48 -15.98 13.04
C GLN A 50 -2.97 -17.17 13.89
N GLU A 51 -2.06 -17.93 14.50
CA GLU A 51 -2.38 -19.03 15.41
C GLU A 51 -3.12 -18.54 16.66
N ALA A 52 -2.71 -17.39 17.20
CA ALA A 52 -3.38 -16.71 18.31
C ALA A 52 -4.65 -15.96 17.89
N LYS A 53 -5.00 -15.96 16.59
CA LYS A 53 -6.16 -15.26 16.02
C LYS A 53 -6.23 -13.78 16.38
N VAL A 54 -5.10 -13.09 16.29
CA VAL A 54 -5.01 -11.64 16.49
C VAL A 54 -5.61 -10.94 15.27
N GLY A 55 -6.85 -10.47 15.39
CA GLY A 55 -7.63 -9.87 14.32
C GLY A 55 -8.34 -10.89 13.41
N GLU A 56 -8.60 -10.48 12.16
CA GLU A 56 -9.33 -11.25 11.16
C GLU A 56 -8.66 -11.18 9.77
N PRO A 57 -8.73 -12.26 8.97
CA PRO A 57 -8.20 -12.28 7.60
C PRO A 57 -8.98 -11.32 6.68
N ILE A 58 -8.28 -10.70 5.72
CA ILE A 58 -8.89 -9.72 4.79
C ILE A 58 -9.62 -10.37 3.60
N SER A 59 -9.42 -11.66 3.33
CA SER A 59 -10.14 -12.42 2.29
C SER A 59 -11.26 -13.29 2.88
N GLU A 60 -12.46 -13.24 2.28
CA GLU A 60 -13.58 -14.13 2.60
C GLU A 60 -13.39 -15.54 2.02
N GLU A 61 -12.61 -15.66 0.94
CA GLU A 61 -12.29 -16.94 0.33
C GLU A 61 -11.05 -17.53 1.01
N GLN A 62 -11.35 -18.48 1.90
CA GLN A 62 -10.46 -19.51 2.45
C GLN A 62 -9.58 -19.10 3.63
N LYS A 63 -9.45 -20.07 4.53
CA LYS A 63 -8.79 -20.07 5.85
C LYS A 63 -7.28 -19.79 5.83
N GLN A 64 -6.75 -19.18 4.77
CA GLN A 64 -5.32 -18.98 4.50
C GLN A 64 -5.03 -17.58 3.91
N SER A 65 -5.68 -16.52 4.40
CA SER A 65 -5.24 -15.18 4.04
C SER A 65 -3.91 -14.86 4.72
N ASN A 66 -2.95 -14.38 3.95
CA ASN A 66 -1.70 -13.85 4.49
C ASN A 66 -1.89 -12.49 5.14
N PHE A 67 -2.90 -11.71 4.71
CA PHE A 67 -3.18 -10.38 5.26
C PHE A 67 -4.28 -10.43 6.29
N TRP A 68 -3.99 -9.85 7.44
CA TRP A 68 -4.91 -9.77 8.56
C TRP A 68 -5.05 -8.33 8.99
N LYS A 69 -6.28 -7.94 9.28
CA LYS A 69 -6.59 -6.66 9.92
C LYS A 69 -6.92 -6.92 11.39
N CYS A 70 -6.48 -6.04 12.26
CA CYS A 70 -6.72 -6.10 13.68
C CYS A 70 -7.05 -4.71 14.21
N THR A 71 -7.45 -4.64 15.47
CA THR A 71 -7.61 -3.37 16.18
C THR A 71 -6.26 -2.91 16.75
N LYS A 72 -6.21 -1.67 17.24
CA LYS A 72 -5.05 -1.18 17.96
C LYS A 72 -4.81 -2.00 19.23
N GLU A 73 -5.89 -2.29 19.95
CA GLU A 73 -5.87 -3.02 21.22
C GLU A 73 -5.34 -4.44 21.03
N ASP A 74 -5.71 -5.10 19.93
CA ASP A 74 -5.16 -6.40 19.54
C ASP A 74 -3.65 -6.33 19.33
N ALA A 75 -3.18 -5.30 18.62
CA ALA A 75 -1.76 -5.10 18.34
C ALA A 75 -0.97 -4.78 19.63
N ASP A 76 -1.47 -3.87 20.47
CA ASP A 76 -0.89 -3.53 21.77
C ASP A 76 -0.76 -4.78 22.64
N THR A 77 -1.86 -5.53 22.81
CA THR A 77 -1.88 -6.75 23.61
C THR A 77 -0.89 -7.78 23.09
N ALA A 78 -0.87 -8.02 21.77
CA ALA A 78 0.02 -8.99 21.16
C ALA A 78 1.51 -8.67 21.38
N VAL A 79 1.88 -7.39 21.41
CA VAL A 79 3.25 -6.98 21.72
C VAL A 79 3.55 -7.13 23.21
N GLU A 80 2.63 -6.69 24.07
CA GLU A 80 2.80 -6.79 25.54
C GLU A 80 2.98 -8.22 26.03
N VAL A 81 2.25 -9.18 25.44
CA VAL A 81 2.38 -10.61 25.78
C VAL A 81 3.51 -11.33 25.03
N GLY A 82 4.28 -10.62 24.20
CA GLY A 82 5.45 -11.15 23.49
C GLY A 82 5.13 -12.05 22.29
N LEU A 83 3.93 -11.94 21.70
CA LEU A 83 3.54 -12.67 20.49
C LEU A 83 4.15 -12.08 19.22
N ALA A 84 4.35 -10.77 19.19
CA ALA A 84 4.94 -10.02 18.08
C ALA A 84 5.73 -8.80 18.58
N LYS A 85 6.43 -8.14 17.68
CA LYS A 85 7.01 -6.80 17.90
C LYS A 85 6.11 -5.74 17.30
N SER A 86 6.22 -4.49 17.76
CA SER A 86 5.47 -3.37 17.18
C SER A 86 5.72 -3.26 15.67
N GLU A 87 6.94 -3.52 15.20
CA GLU A 87 7.31 -3.46 13.78
C GLU A 87 6.76 -4.61 12.94
N ASP A 88 6.04 -5.57 13.52
CA ASP A 88 5.31 -6.60 12.75
C ASP A 88 3.98 -6.07 12.21
N PHE A 89 3.52 -4.92 12.72
CA PHE A 89 2.30 -4.25 12.29
C PHE A 89 2.59 -3.08 11.34
N LEU A 90 1.61 -2.79 10.48
CA LEU A 90 1.58 -1.65 9.57
C LEU A 90 0.28 -0.89 9.79
N VAL A 91 0.38 0.43 9.98
CA VAL A 91 -0.78 1.28 10.27
C VAL A 91 -1.11 2.15 9.07
N VAL A 92 -2.39 2.17 8.70
CA VAL A 92 -2.93 2.94 7.58
C VAL A 92 -4.12 3.78 8.05
N LEU A 93 -4.13 5.06 7.68
CA LEU A 93 -5.21 6.00 7.97
C LEU A 93 -5.95 6.35 6.68
N GLY A 94 -7.26 6.20 6.70
CA GLY A 94 -8.14 6.42 5.57
C GLY A 94 -8.20 5.25 4.60
N LEU A 95 -9.08 5.37 3.61
CA LEU A 95 -9.32 4.37 2.60
C LEU A 95 -9.62 5.03 1.25
N SER A 96 -9.48 4.23 0.20
CA SER A 96 -9.83 4.59 -1.16
C SER A 96 -11.01 3.72 -1.61
N VAL A 97 -11.93 4.32 -2.38
CA VAL A 97 -13.11 3.63 -2.90
C VAL A 97 -13.15 3.85 -4.40
N TRP A 98 -13.42 2.77 -5.12
CA TRP A 98 -13.60 2.75 -6.56
C TRP A 98 -14.96 2.17 -6.91
N ASP A 99 -15.59 2.70 -7.95
CA ASP A 99 -16.81 2.12 -8.49
C ASP A 99 -16.47 0.83 -9.25
N LYS A 100 -17.35 -0.16 -9.14
CA LYS A 100 -17.26 -1.34 -10.01
C LYS A 100 -17.80 -0.90 -11.38
N GLY A 101 -17.02 -1.07 -12.45
CA GLY A 101 -17.46 -0.77 -13.81
C GLY A 101 -18.78 -1.45 -14.12
N LYS A 102 -19.69 -0.78 -14.86
CA LYS A 102 -21.06 -1.26 -15.13
C LYS A 102 -21.16 -2.43 -16.13
N ASN A 103 -20.05 -3.01 -16.58
CA ASN A 103 -20.03 -3.93 -17.71
C ASN A 103 -19.93 -5.43 -17.37
N SER A 104 -19.95 -5.84 -16.10
CA SER A 104 -20.03 -7.27 -15.75
C SER A 104 -21.50 -7.75 -15.76
N SER A 105 -22.11 -7.77 -16.94
CA SER A 105 -23.41 -8.43 -17.19
C SER A 105 -23.15 -9.80 -17.83
N GLY A 106 -22.86 -10.81 -17.00
CA GLY A 106 -22.63 -12.19 -17.46
C GLY A 106 -22.16 -13.07 -16.30
N ASP A 107 -22.71 -14.28 -16.23
CA ASP A 107 -22.57 -15.27 -15.17
C ASP A 107 -21.21 -15.34 -14.47
N GLY A 108 -21.22 -15.15 -13.14
CA GLY A 108 -20.29 -15.80 -12.21
C GLY A 108 -18.82 -15.38 -12.22
N GLU A 109 -18.37 -14.47 -13.09
CA GLU A 109 -16.99 -13.99 -13.03
C GLU A 109 -16.79 -13.01 -11.86
N PRO A 110 -15.72 -13.16 -11.05
CA PRO A 110 -15.40 -12.20 -10.01
C PRO A 110 -15.19 -10.85 -10.69
N SER A 111 -16.04 -9.88 -10.33
CA SER A 111 -16.04 -8.53 -10.91
C SER A 111 -14.62 -7.96 -10.89
N SER A 112 -13.92 -8.00 -12.02
CA SER A 112 -12.63 -7.37 -12.14
C SER A 112 -12.87 -5.88 -11.94
N MET A 113 -12.10 -5.28 -11.03
CA MET A 113 -11.85 -3.86 -11.15
C MET A 113 -11.36 -3.67 -12.59
N GLU A 114 -11.97 -2.79 -13.39
CA GLU A 114 -11.22 -2.22 -14.50
C GLU A 114 -10.08 -1.47 -13.82
N LEU A 115 -8.98 -2.19 -13.58
CA LEU A 115 -7.70 -1.62 -13.23
C LEU A 115 -7.40 -0.75 -14.44
N ASP A 116 -7.80 0.52 -14.36
CA ASP A 116 -7.34 1.52 -15.31
C ASP A 116 -5.82 1.36 -15.45
N SER A 117 -5.27 1.82 -16.57
CA SER A 117 -3.82 1.85 -16.89
C SER A 117 -2.85 2.33 -15.77
N TYR A 118 -3.37 2.80 -14.64
CA TYR A 118 -2.65 3.28 -13.47
C TYR A 118 -2.51 2.25 -12.33
N PHE A 119 -3.22 1.13 -12.38
CA PHE A 119 -3.12 0.07 -11.39
C PHE A 119 -2.61 -1.22 -12.02
N SER A 120 -1.80 -1.96 -11.29
CA SER A 120 -1.27 -3.24 -11.71
C SER A 120 -1.42 -4.23 -10.58
N GLU A 121 -1.81 -5.45 -10.92
CA GLU A 121 -1.75 -6.54 -9.96
C GLU A 121 -0.32 -6.76 -9.50
N VAL A 122 -0.19 -7.04 -8.21
CA VAL A 122 1.08 -7.35 -7.57
C VAL A 122 1.28 -8.85 -7.63
N ASP A 123 2.41 -9.29 -8.19
CA ASP A 123 2.80 -10.69 -8.16
C ASP A 123 2.84 -11.23 -6.71
N GLU A 124 2.16 -12.36 -6.47
CA GLU A 124 2.04 -12.93 -5.12
C GLU A 124 3.40 -13.25 -4.49
N GLY A 125 4.36 -13.72 -5.29
CA GLY A 125 5.72 -14.02 -4.85
C GLY A 125 6.49 -12.78 -4.36
N SER A 126 6.06 -11.59 -4.79
CA SER A 126 6.69 -10.32 -4.50
C SER A 126 6.12 -9.63 -3.25
N ILE A 127 4.91 -10.00 -2.81
CA ILE A 127 4.19 -9.35 -1.71
C ILE A 127 5.03 -9.29 -0.42
N GLY A 128 5.67 -10.39 -0.03
CA GLY A 128 6.47 -10.43 1.19
C GLY A 128 7.66 -9.48 1.17
N THR A 129 8.27 -9.27 0.00
CA THR A 129 9.38 -8.32 -0.19
C THR A 129 8.86 -6.88 -0.13
N ILE A 130 7.76 -6.58 -0.81
CA ILE A 130 7.10 -5.27 -0.79
C ILE A 130 6.73 -4.91 0.65
N TRP A 131 6.11 -5.83 1.38
CA TRP A 131 5.72 -5.62 2.77
C TRP A 131 6.92 -5.22 3.63
N LYS A 132 8.03 -5.96 3.53
CA LYS A 132 9.27 -5.64 4.25
C LYS A 132 9.79 -4.25 3.92
N LEU A 133 9.79 -3.86 2.64
CA LEU A 133 10.25 -2.53 2.21
C LEU A 133 9.34 -1.41 2.69
N LEU A 134 8.02 -1.61 2.61
CA LEU A 134 7.07 -0.63 3.11
C LEU A 134 7.31 -0.35 4.59
N LYS A 135 7.64 -1.36 5.40
CA LYS A 135 7.92 -1.20 6.84
C LYS A 135 9.19 -0.39 7.16
N VAL A 136 10.09 -0.16 6.20
CA VAL A 136 11.29 0.67 6.39
C VAL A 136 10.97 2.17 6.39
N GLN A 137 9.80 2.56 5.86
CA GLN A 137 9.40 3.96 5.80
C GLN A 137 9.29 4.59 7.20
N GLU A 138 9.60 5.88 7.31
CA GLU A 138 9.51 6.66 8.53
C GLU A 138 8.38 7.71 8.44
N PRO A 139 7.93 8.28 9.58
CA PRO A 139 7.01 9.42 9.54
C PRO A 139 7.60 10.56 8.69
N LEU A 140 6.77 11.07 7.77
CA LEU A 140 7.21 12.04 6.77
C LEU A 140 7.61 13.37 7.43
N ASN A 141 8.84 13.81 7.17
CA ASN A 141 9.32 15.13 7.54
C ASN A 141 10.19 15.73 6.41
N LYS A 142 10.60 16.99 6.57
CA LYS A 142 11.36 17.72 5.53
C LYS A 142 12.71 17.08 5.19
N LYS A 143 13.31 16.29 6.08
CA LYS A 143 14.63 15.69 5.92
C LYS A 143 14.57 14.31 5.26
N ASN A 144 13.57 13.50 5.60
CA ASN A 144 13.45 12.11 5.11
C ASN A 144 12.48 11.94 3.94
N ALA A 145 11.90 13.01 3.40
CA ALA A 145 10.93 12.94 2.31
C ALA A 145 11.47 12.23 1.06
N ALA A 146 12.75 12.44 0.71
CA ALA A 146 13.38 11.81 -0.45
C ALA A 146 13.59 10.30 -0.24
N GLU A 147 14.06 9.90 0.95
CA GLU A 147 14.30 8.49 1.31
C GLU A 147 12.98 7.71 1.40
N ASN A 148 11.96 8.31 2.00
CA ASN A 148 10.60 7.76 2.07
C ASN A 148 9.98 7.56 0.68
N LEU A 149 10.22 8.51 -0.23
CA LEU A 149 9.83 8.42 -1.63
C LEU A 149 10.54 7.27 -2.34
N GLU A 150 11.85 7.14 -2.15
CA GLU A 150 12.66 6.08 -2.74
C GLU A 150 12.24 4.68 -2.26
N ALA A 151 11.98 4.52 -0.96
CA ALA A 151 11.46 3.27 -0.39
C ALA A 151 10.09 2.90 -0.97
N ALA A 152 9.17 3.87 -1.09
CA ALA A 152 7.86 3.67 -1.71
C ALA A 152 7.98 3.22 -3.17
N ASN A 153 8.88 3.84 -3.93
CA ASN A 153 9.11 3.52 -5.34
C ASN A 153 9.74 2.13 -5.49
N THR A 154 10.76 1.82 -4.69
CA THR A 154 11.45 0.52 -4.72
C THR A 154 10.49 -0.62 -4.40
N ALA A 155 9.62 -0.44 -3.41
CA ALA A 155 8.56 -1.41 -3.10
C ALA A 155 7.66 -1.65 -4.32
N TRP A 156 7.28 -0.60 -5.05
CA TRP A 156 6.45 -0.72 -6.24
C TRP A 156 7.20 -1.30 -7.45
N MET A 157 8.50 -1.05 -7.59
CA MET A 157 9.32 -1.66 -8.64
C MET A 157 9.47 -3.18 -8.50
N LEU A 158 9.31 -3.71 -7.30
CA LEU A 158 9.46 -5.14 -7.07
C LEU A 158 8.16 -5.93 -7.22
N SER A 159 7.02 -5.30 -7.48
CA SER A 159 5.70 -5.96 -7.55
C SER A 159 5.44 -6.86 -8.76
N GLY A 160 6.46 -7.24 -9.51
CA GLY A 160 6.36 -8.19 -10.62
C GLY A 160 5.83 -7.59 -11.92
N ASN A 161 5.15 -6.45 -11.89
CA ASN A 161 4.71 -5.73 -13.10
C ASN A 161 5.55 -4.49 -13.41
N ALA A 162 6.79 -4.41 -12.90
CA ALA A 162 7.72 -3.35 -13.23
C ALA A 162 8.47 -3.57 -14.56
N GLY A 163 8.00 -4.48 -15.42
CA GLY A 163 8.53 -4.66 -16.77
C GLY A 163 8.57 -3.34 -17.56
N TRP A 164 7.62 -2.43 -17.30
CA TRP A 164 7.60 -1.08 -17.87
C TRP A 164 8.57 -0.08 -17.21
N MET A 165 9.05 -0.34 -15.98
CA MET A 165 10.10 0.47 -15.33
C MET A 165 11.51 -0.05 -15.65
N LEU A 166 11.70 -1.38 -15.74
CA LEU A 166 13.00 -2.02 -16.01
C LEU A 166 13.36 -2.13 -17.50
N SER A 167 12.40 -1.95 -18.42
CA SER A 167 12.68 -1.89 -19.87
C SER A 167 13.50 -0.66 -20.28
N SER A 168 13.67 0.33 -19.40
CA SER A 168 14.44 1.54 -19.67
C SER A 168 15.97 1.36 -19.55
N SER A 169 16.46 0.14 -19.28
CA SER A 169 17.90 -0.12 -19.04
C SER A 169 18.59 -1.08 -20.03
N LYS A 170 17.92 -1.54 -21.10
CA LYS A 170 18.61 -2.29 -22.17
C LYS A 170 18.48 -1.58 -23.51
N GLN A 171 19.65 -1.29 -24.08
CA GLN A 171 19.85 -0.63 -25.36
C GLN A 171 18.92 -1.16 -26.46
N LEU A 172 18.38 -0.20 -27.22
CA LEU A 172 18.10 -0.26 -28.65
C LEU A 172 18.50 -1.57 -29.34
N ASP A 173 17.50 -2.35 -29.79
CA ASP A 173 17.31 -2.52 -31.22
C ASP A 173 15.89 -3.02 -31.60
N ARG A 174 15.24 -2.15 -32.39
CA ARG A 174 14.28 -2.39 -33.48
C ARG A 174 12.88 -2.99 -33.22
N HIS A 175 11.92 -2.09 -33.47
CA HIS A 175 10.57 -2.25 -34.01
C HIS A 175 9.48 -2.82 -33.08
N SER A 176 8.88 -1.95 -32.27
CA SER A 176 7.42 -1.72 -32.25
C SER A 176 7.06 -0.56 -31.30
N SER A 177 6.13 0.31 -31.72
CA SER A 177 5.24 1.14 -30.88
C SER A 177 5.82 2.36 -30.10
N ASP A 178 6.05 3.48 -30.79
CA ASP A 178 6.35 4.82 -30.22
C ASP A 178 5.22 5.43 -29.35
N MET A 179 4.04 4.81 -29.28
CA MET A 179 2.92 5.29 -28.46
C MET A 179 3.01 4.80 -27.02
N GLU A 180 3.33 3.53 -26.81
CA GLU A 180 3.34 2.92 -25.46
C GLU A 180 4.44 3.51 -24.58
N THR A 181 5.60 3.87 -25.15
CA THR A 181 6.71 4.48 -24.40
C THR A 181 6.37 5.88 -23.89
N LYS A 182 5.61 6.67 -24.67
CA LYS A 182 5.20 8.04 -24.27
C LYS A 182 4.12 8.02 -23.20
N GLU A 183 3.19 7.06 -23.27
CA GLU A 183 2.17 6.88 -22.25
C GLU A 183 2.76 6.36 -20.93
N GLN A 184 3.72 5.43 -20.99
CA GLN A 184 4.42 4.92 -19.80
C GLN A 184 5.21 6.01 -19.06
N GLN A 185 5.99 6.84 -19.79
CA GLN A 185 6.69 7.99 -19.19
C GLN A 185 5.72 8.99 -18.56
N LYS A 186 4.55 9.17 -19.18
CA LYS A 186 3.49 10.03 -18.66
C LYS A 186 2.92 9.48 -17.35
N VAL A 187 2.59 8.18 -17.27
CA VAL A 187 2.09 7.54 -16.03
C VAL A 187 3.10 7.64 -14.89
N GLN A 188 4.39 7.37 -15.16
CA GLN A 188 5.44 7.49 -14.16
C GLN A 188 5.57 8.93 -13.65
N SER A 189 5.57 9.91 -14.57
CA SER A 189 5.60 11.33 -14.21
C SER A 189 4.37 11.75 -13.40
N LEU A 190 3.20 11.15 -13.66
CA LEU A 190 1.97 11.40 -12.91
C LEU A 190 2.02 10.79 -11.52
N ALA A 191 2.54 9.57 -11.35
CA ALA A 191 2.72 8.94 -10.05
C ALA A 191 3.71 9.71 -9.17
N TYR A 192 4.84 10.12 -9.76
CA TYR A 192 5.83 10.99 -9.10
C TYR A 192 5.25 12.36 -8.78
N SER A 193 4.55 13.00 -9.72
CA SER A 193 3.92 14.30 -9.49
C SER A 193 2.84 14.21 -8.42
N ALA A 194 2.04 13.14 -8.40
CA ALA A 194 1.04 12.91 -7.38
C ALA A 194 1.69 12.69 -6.01
N LEU A 195 2.81 11.97 -5.93
CA LEU A 195 3.55 11.77 -4.69
C LEU A 195 4.29 13.01 -4.19
N ASP A 196 4.97 13.73 -5.06
CA ASP A 196 5.58 15.01 -4.75
C ASP A 196 4.52 16.03 -4.31
N LYS A 197 3.40 16.17 -5.04
CA LYS A 197 2.29 17.05 -4.63
C LYS A 197 1.71 16.64 -3.29
N TRP A 198 1.54 15.35 -3.05
CA TRP A 198 1.02 14.83 -1.78
C TRP A 198 1.98 15.12 -0.62
N ILE A 199 3.27 14.83 -0.79
CA ILE A 199 4.33 15.15 0.19
C ILE A 199 4.33 16.65 0.49
N ARG A 200 4.26 17.51 -0.55
CA ARG A 200 4.20 18.97 -0.39
C ARG A 200 2.96 19.42 0.36
N LEU A 201 1.77 18.90 0.03
CA LEU A 201 0.52 19.25 0.69
C LEU A 201 0.57 18.98 2.19
N PHE A 202 1.14 17.85 2.61
CA PHE A 202 1.19 17.47 4.02
C PHE A 202 2.38 18.04 4.78
N LEU A 203 3.51 18.34 4.13
CA LEU A 203 4.62 19.05 4.76
C LEU A 203 4.39 20.56 4.90
N LEU A 204 3.45 21.13 4.14
CA LEU A 204 3.08 22.55 4.18
C LEU A 204 1.85 22.87 5.04
N LYS A 205 1.15 21.85 5.56
CA LYS A 205 0.17 22.02 6.63
C LYS A 205 0.87 21.79 7.98
N PRO A 206 1.32 22.87 8.67
CA PRO A 206 1.79 22.77 10.05
C PRO A 206 0.65 22.39 11.01
#